data_AF-A0A954EX57-F1
#
_entry.id   AF-A0A954EX57-F1
#
_cell.length_a   1.000
_cell.length_b   1.000
_cell.length_c   1.000
_cell.angle_alpha   90.00
_cell.angle_beta   90.00
_cell.angle_gamma   90.00
#
_symmetry.space_group_name_H-M   'P 1'
#
loop_
_entity.id
_entity.type
_entity.pdbx_description
1 polymer ?
#
loop_
_entity_poly.entity_id
_entity_poly.type
_entity_poly.pdbx_seq_one_letter_code
_entity_poly.pdbx_strand_id
1 'polypeptide(L)'
;MSLVPEFLLAELPPHSRLVATNCADPVIFERRFIFDSYACRRGKGTHRAIDRAHSFQRKYTYVLKTDIVRFFPNVDHHVMKGLLRRSIRDEPFLRLIDLIIDSGNGILANQATPAYFPGDNLFAILRPTGLPIGNLTSQFFANVLLDVIDHFVKEQLRIPGYLRYADDLLLFANSKRQLWDARELLEQELRKLRLRLHPDKTSLRPTFQPLTFLGLRLTPQDRRLSQSTLRRFNRRLRLQKSSYRSSAMTSEEIQRSLIAFRGHCQSANATAILGQILARTRFRRSSR
;
A
#
# COMPACT_ATOMS: atom_id res chain seq x y z
N MET A 1 -13.73 4.94 -18.80
CA MET A 1 -14.47 4.93 -17.53
C MET A 1 -13.48 4.91 -16.38
N SER A 2 -13.32 6.07 -15.74
CA SER A 2 -12.40 6.29 -14.61
C SER A 2 -12.86 5.50 -13.38
N LEU A 3 -11.90 4.96 -12.62
CA LEU A 3 -12.16 4.20 -11.39
C LEU A 3 -12.03 5.08 -10.13
N VAL A 4 -11.95 6.39 -10.32
CA VAL A 4 -12.07 7.33 -9.21
C VAL A 4 -13.51 7.80 -9.25
N PRO A 5 -14.32 7.49 -8.22
CA PRO A 5 -15.67 8.02 -8.16
C PRO A 5 -15.61 9.55 -8.30
N GLU A 6 -16.43 10.12 -9.16
CA GLU A 6 -16.45 11.56 -9.45
C GLU A 6 -16.57 12.42 -8.18
N PHE A 7 -17.21 11.87 -7.13
CA PHE A 7 -17.32 12.51 -5.82
C PHE A 7 -15.98 12.63 -5.08
N LEU A 8 -15.05 11.67 -5.24
CA LEU A 8 -13.73 11.68 -4.59
C LEU A 8 -12.78 12.67 -5.27
N LEU A 9 -13.04 13.01 -6.53
CA LEU A 9 -12.35 14.06 -7.28
C LEU A 9 -12.90 15.46 -6.94
N ALA A 10 -14.14 15.57 -6.46
CA ALA A 10 -14.79 16.83 -6.14
C ALA A 10 -14.28 17.46 -4.83
N GLU A 11 -13.75 16.67 -3.90
CA GLU A 11 -13.20 17.14 -2.61
C GLU A 11 -11.72 17.58 -2.70
N LEU A 12 -11.06 17.36 -3.83
CA LEU A 12 -9.68 17.79 -4.04
C LEU A 12 -9.63 19.26 -4.48
N PRO A 13 -8.62 20.04 -4.05
CA PRO A 13 -8.37 21.37 -4.60
C PRO A 13 -8.33 21.33 -6.14
N PRO A 14 -8.80 22.37 -6.86
CA PRO A 14 -8.93 22.36 -8.33
C PRO A 14 -7.66 21.90 -9.06
N HIS A 15 -6.50 22.33 -8.54
CA HIS A 15 -5.18 21.97 -9.03
C HIS A 15 -4.87 20.48 -8.86
N SER A 16 -5.24 19.88 -7.72
CA SER A 16 -5.09 18.44 -7.44
C SER A 16 -6.03 17.58 -8.29
N ARG A 17 -7.21 18.09 -8.66
CA ARG A 17 -8.15 17.40 -9.56
C ARG A 17 -7.64 17.35 -10.99
N LEU A 18 -7.09 18.45 -11.50
CA LEU A 18 -6.46 18.51 -12.82
C LEU A 18 -5.29 17.53 -12.92
N VAL A 19 -4.45 17.47 -11.89
CA VAL A 19 -3.36 16.48 -11.82
C VAL A 19 -3.89 15.07 -11.65
N ALA A 20 -4.83 14.80 -10.76
CA ALA A 20 -5.39 13.45 -10.61
C ALA A 20 -6.03 12.93 -11.91
N THR A 21 -6.53 13.83 -12.77
CA THR A 21 -7.14 13.50 -14.06
C THR A 21 -6.10 13.42 -15.21
N ASN A 22 -5.01 14.20 -15.16
CA ASN A 22 -3.97 14.28 -16.22
C ASN A 22 -2.63 13.59 -15.89
N CYS A 23 -2.19 13.49 -14.62
CA CYS A 23 -1.12 12.57 -14.18
C CYS A 23 -1.59 11.12 -14.29
N ALA A 24 -2.90 10.90 -14.14
CA ALA A 24 -3.54 9.67 -14.57
C ALA A 24 -3.84 9.73 -16.08
N ASP A 25 -2.96 10.29 -16.91
CA ASP A 25 -2.78 9.70 -18.23
C ASP A 25 -2.08 8.35 -17.97
N PRO A 26 -2.85 7.26 -17.83
CA PRO A 26 -2.30 5.98 -17.46
C PRO A 26 -1.38 5.50 -18.58
N VAL A 27 -1.47 6.05 -19.80
CA VAL A 27 -0.81 5.44 -20.95
C VAL A 27 0.71 5.47 -20.84
N ILE A 28 1.32 6.55 -20.32
CA ILE A 28 2.79 6.66 -20.29
C ILE A 28 3.41 5.79 -19.20
N PHE A 29 2.89 5.84 -17.97
CA PHE A 29 3.48 5.11 -16.84
C PHE A 29 2.90 3.70 -16.67
N GLU A 30 1.61 3.46 -16.94
CA GLU A 30 0.99 2.13 -16.76
C GLU A 30 1.61 1.08 -17.69
N ARG A 31 2.07 1.49 -18.89
CA ARG A 31 2.81 0.63 -19.83
C ARG A 31 4.20 0.25 -19.35
N ARG A 32 4.80 1.08 -18.49
CA ARG A 32 6.14 0.85 -17.93
C ARG A 32 6.08 -0.04 -16.70
N PHE A 33 5.10 0.19 -15.83
CA PHE A 33 4.94 -0.55 -14.59
C PHE A 33 4.89 -2.06 -14.82
N ILE A 34 5.64 -2.80 -14.01
CA ILE A 34 5.58 -4.26 -14.01
C ILE A 34 4.15 -4.76 -13.77
N PHE A 35 3.84 -5.97 -14.24
CA PHE A 35 2.52 -6.54 -14.02
C PHE A 35 2.19 -6.75 -12.53
N ASP A 36 3.14 -7.21 -11.72
CA ASP A 36 2.90 -7.63 -10.33
C ASP A 36 2.93 -6.45 -9.30
N SER A 37 2.64 -5.23 -9.72
CA SER A 37 2.38 -4.08 -8.84
C SER A 37 0.88 -3.75 -8.79
N TYR A 38 0.29 -3.70 -7.59
CA TYR A 38 -1.17 -3.82 -7.43
C TYR A 38 -1.92 -2.63 -6.83
N ALA A 39 -1.24 -1.73 -6.11
CA ALA A 39 -1.92 -0.62 -5.43
C ALA A 39 -2.30 0.51 -6.39
N CYS A 40 -3.51 1.06 -6.24
CA CYS A 40 -4.00 2.24 -6.97
C CYS A 40 -3.87 2.16 -8.51
N ARG A 41 -4.01 0.96 -9.08
CA ARG A 41 -3.92 0.71 -10.54
C ARG A 41 -5.20 0.08 -11.11
N ARG A 42 -5.51 0.42 -12.37
CA ARG A 42 -6.72 -0.05 -13.05
C ARG A 42 -6.68 -1.56 -13.24
N GLY A 43 -7.76 -2.25 -12.89
CA GLY A 43 -7.82 -3.71 -12.94
C GLY A 43 -6.83 -4.41 -12.00
N LYS A 44 -6.28 -3.71 -11.01
CA LYS A 44 -5.48 -4.29 -9.92
C LYS A 44 -6.27 -4.21 -8.61
N GLY A 45 -5.59 -4.16 -7.47
CA GLY A 45 -6.19 -4.03 -6.15
C GLY A 45 -5.95 -5.23 -5.24
N THR A 46 -6.49 -5.10 -4.02
CA THR A 46 -6.21 -5.97 -2.86
C THR A 46 -6.44 -7.46 -3.15
N HIS A 47 -7.59 -7.81 -3.72
CA HIS A 47 -7.93 -9.22 -3.97
C HIS A 47 -6.98 -9.86 -4.98
N ARG A 48 -6.66 -9.17 -6.08
CA ARG A 48 -5.70 -9.69 -7.08
C ARG A 48 -4.30 -9.84 -6.50
N ALA A 49 -3.86 -8.92 -5.63
CA ALA A 49 -2.59 -9.03 -4.93
C ALA A 49 -2.55 -10.23 -3.99
N ILE A 50 -3.63 -10.47 -3.24
CA ILE A 50 -3.80 -11.63 -2.36
C ILE A 50 -3.75 -12.94 -3.16
N ASP A 51 -4.52 -13.03 -4.23
CA ASP A 51 -4.57 -14.24 -5.07
C ASP A 51 -3.19 -14.53 -5.69
N ARG A 52 -2.49 -13.49 -6.14
CA ARG A 52 -1.12 -13.62 -6.64
C ARG A 52 -0.15 -14.09 -5.57
N ALA A 53 -0.16 -13.47 -4.39
CA ALA A 53 0.69 -13.87 -3.26
C ALA A 53 0.46 -15.33 -2.87
N HIS A 54 -0.81 -15.74 -2.80
CA HIS A 54 -1.18 -17.12 -2.49
C HIS A 54 -0.72 -18.11 -3.57
N SER A 55 -0.79 -17.72 -4.86
CA SER A 55 -0.26 -18.53 -5.95
C SER A 55 1.27 -18.73 -5.85
N PHE A 56 2.01 -17.68 -5.50
CA PHE A 56 3.47 -17.76 -5.29
C PHE A 56 3.82 -18.58 -4.05
N GLN A 57 3.04 -18.47 -2.98
CA GLN A 57 3.23 -19.24 -1.76
C GLN A 57 3.08 -20.76 -1.99
N ARG A 58 2.27 -21.18 -2.97
CA ARG A 58 2.15 -22.58 -3.40
C ARG A 58 3.28 -23.05 -4.31
N LYS A 59 3.90 -22.12 -5.05
CA LYS A 59 4.91 -22.42 -6.07
C LYS A 59 6.34 -22.44 -5.51
N TYR A 60 6.62 -21.61 -4.51
CA TYR A 60 7.98 -21.39 -4.00
C TYR A 60 8.13 -21.81 -2.54
N THR A 61 9.35 -22.14 -2.13
CA THR A 61 9.66 -22.65 -0.78
C THR A 61 9.83 -21.54 0.27
N TYR A 62 10.32 -20.35 -0.12
CA TYR A 62 10.60 -19.25 0.78
C TYR A 62 9.96 -17.95 0.31
N VAL A 63 9.63 -17.09 1.28
CA VAL A 63 9.19 -15.72 1.06
C VAL A 63 9.99 -14.77 1.95
N LEU A 64 10.53 -13.72 1.34
CA LEU A 64 11.02 -12.52 2.00
C LEU A 64 9.90 -11.47 1.91
N LYS A 65 9.31 -11.16 3.07
CA LYS A 65 8.40 -10.02 3.21
C LYS A 65 9.21 -8.82 3.66
N THR A 66 9.08 -7.69 2.97
CA THR A 66 9.71 -6.43 3.34
C THR A 66 8.68 -5.30 3.38
N ASP A 67 8.97 -4.29 4.19
CA ASP A 67 8.18 -3.06 4.35
C ASP A 67 9.17 -1.89 4.36
N ILE A 68 8.74 -0.69 3.94
CA ILE A 68 9.60 0.51 3.97
C ILE A 68 9.27 1.32 5.21
N VAL A 69 10.31 1.83 5.91
CA VAL A 69 10.11 2.66 7.11
C VAL A 69 9.34 3.92 6.75
N ARG A 70 8.08 3.99 7.21
CA ARG A 70 7.21 5.18 7.13
C ARG A 70 7.34 5.84 5.75
N PHE A 71 6.97 5.10 4.70
CA PHE A 71 7.23 5.44 3.31
C PHE A 71 6.85 6.89 2.97
N PHE A 72 5.56 7.25 3.10
CA PHE A 72 5.07 8.58 2.71
C PHE A 72 5.79 9.75 3.41
N PRO A 73 5.98 9.74 4.74
CA PRO A 73 6.78 10.76 5.44
C PRO A 73 8.24 10.89 4.96
N ASN A 74 8.87 9.79 4.53
CA ASN A 74 10.30 9.75 4.23
C ASN A 74 10.65 9.90 2.73
N VAL A 75 9.66 10.11 1.86
CA VAL A 75 9.94 10.37 0.43
C VAL A 75 10.68 11.69 0.29
N ASP A 76 11.90 11.64 -0.23
CA ASP A 76 12.71 12.81 -0.55
C ASP A 76 12.17 13.54 -1.78
N HIS A 77 11.91 14.84 -1.65
CA HIS A 77 11.31 15.64 -2.72
C HIS A 77 12.21 15.75 -3.95
N HIS A 78 13.52 15.93 -3.77
CA HIS A 78 14.44 16.07 -4.90
C HIS A 78 14.55 14.76 -5.68
N VAL A 79 14.60 13.61 -4.99
CA VAL A 79 14.57 12.29 -5.64
C VAL A 79 13.28 12.10 -6.44
N MET A 80 12.13 12.37 -5.84
CA MET A 80 10.83 12.23 -6.50
C MET A 80 10.71 13.14 -7.73
N LYS A 81 11.00 14.43 -7.56
CA LYS A 81 10.99 15.45 -8.62
C LYS A 81 11.94 15.09 -9.76
N GLY A 82 13.13 14.58 -9.43
CA GLY A 82 14.11 14.12 -10.40
C GLY A 82 13.63 12.92 -11.22
N LEU A 83 12.93 11.96 -10.61
CA LEU A 83 12.37 10.80 -11.32
C LEU A 83 11.25 11.21 -12.27
N LEU A 84 10.33 12.08 -11.84
CA LEU A 84 9.21 12.53 -12.67
C LEU A 84 9.70 13.27 -13.92
N ARG A 85 10.73 14.13 -13.79
CA ARG A 85 11.36 14.87 -14.89
C ARG A 85 12.07 13.99 -15.93
N ARG A 86 12.40 12.73 -15.61
CA ARG A 86 12.96 11.79 -16.60
C ARG A 86 11.91 11.33 -17.62
N SER A 87 10.64 11.31 -17.21
CA SER A 87 9.54 10.77 -18.01
C SER A 87 8.62 11.87 -18.55
N ILE A 88 8.51 13.00 -17.86
CA ILE A 88 7.61 14.12 -18.20
C ILE A 88 8.46 15.29 -18.69
N ARG A 89 8.09 15.88 -19.83
CA ARG A 89 8.76 17.04 -20.43
C ARG A 89 7.94 18.33 -20.42
N ASP A 90 6.64 18.24 -20.11
CA ASP A 90 5.74 19.40 -20.07
C ASP A 90 6.04 20.27 -18.82
N GLU A 91 6.66 21.42 -19.04
CA GLU A 91 7.11 22.33 -17.98
C GLU A 91 5.96 22.92 -17.14
N PRO A 92 4.87 23.48 -17.72
CA PRO A 92 3.67 23.84 -16.97
C PRO A 92 3.16 22.73 -16.04
N PHE A 93 3.14 21.50 -16.54
CA PHE A 93 2.67 20.36 -15.75
C PHE A 93 3.66 19.96 -14.64
N LEU A 94 4.97 20.01 -14.92
CA LEU A 94 6.01 19.80 -13.92
C LEU A 94 5.94 20.83 -12.78
N ARG A 95 5.67 22.11 -13.09
CA ARG A 95 5.47 23.15 -12.05
C ARG A 95 4.30 22.83 -11.12
N LEU A 96 3.23 22.28 -11.68
CA LEU A 96 2.06 21.86 -10.91
C LEU A 96 2.36 20.62 -10.04
N ILE A 97 3.10 19.65 -10.57
CA ILE A 97 3.63 18.51 -9.80
C ILE A 97 4.50 18.99 -8.65
N ASP A 98 5.41 19.94 -8.89
CA ASP A 98 6.28 20.49 -7.87
C ASP A 98 5.47 21.13 -6.74
N LEU A 99 4.47 21.95 -7.08
CA LEU A 99 3.58 22.57 -6.09
C LEU A 99 2.90 21.53 -5.19
N ILE A 100 2.45 20.41 -5.76
CA ILE A 100 1.82 19.33 -4.98
C ILE A 100 2.85 18.64 -4.08
N ILE A 101 4.04 18.33 -4.59
CA ILE A 101 5.09 17.68 -3.79
C ILE A 101 5.52 18.61 -2.65
N ASP A 102 5.78 19.88 -2.95
CA ASP A 102 6.22 20.89 -1.99
C ASP A 102 5.17 21.15 -0.92
N SER A 103 3.88 21.06 -1.26
CA SER A 103 2.79 21.15 -0.28
C SER A 103 2.88 20.07 0.80
N GLY A 104 3.52 18.93 0.52
CA GLY A 104 3.75 17.85 1.49
C GLY A 104 4.86 18.14 2.52
N ASN A 105 5.70 19.14 2.26
CA ASN A 105 6.81 19.47 3.15
C ASN A 105 6.30 19.88 4.54
N GLY A 106 6.86 19.31 5.60
CA GLY A 106 6.46 19.60 6.98
C GLY A 106 5.15 18.95 7.43
N ILE A 107 4.23 18.56 6.54
CA ILE A 107 2.93 17.95 6.91
C ILE A 107 3.12 16.68 7.74
N LEU A 108 4.13 15.87 7.38
CA LEU A 108 4.41 14.59 8.03
C LEU A 108 5.70 14.61 8.86
N ALA A 109 6.21 15.78 9.22
CA ALA A 109 7.50 15.91 9.92
C ALA A 109 7.55 15.09 11.22
N ASN A 110 6.47 15.11 12.01
CA ASN A 110 6.37 14.33 13.26
C ASN A 110 6.39 12.81 13.04
N GLN A 111 6.11 12.36 11.81
CA GLN A 111 6.14 10.97 11.41
C GLN A 111 7.40 10.65 10.60
N ALA A 112 8.18 11.62 10.14
CA ALA A 112 9.43 11.34 9.44
C ALA A 112 10.39 10.58 10.36
N THR A 113 11.29 9.80 9.76
CA THR A 113 12.39 9.13 10.45
C THR A 113 13.68 9.49 9.74
N PRO A 114 14.20 10.69 10.03
CA PRO A 114 15.36 11.24 9.33
C PRO A 114 16.54 10.27 9.36
N ALA A 115 17.28 10.19 8.27
CA ALA A 115 18.42 9.30 8.13
C ALA A 115 19.47 9.91 7.22
N TYR A 116 20.74 9.60 7.53
CA TYR A 116 21.86 9.90 6.65
C TYR A 116 22.05 8.75 5.67
N PHE A 117 22.38 9.11 4.43
CA PHE A 117 22.70 8.21 3.34
C PHE A 117 24.13 8.48 2.85
N PRO A 118 24.76 7.52 2.14
CA PRO A 118 26.10 7.71 1.60
C PRO A 118 26.20 8.99 0.75
N GLY A 119 27.20 9.83 1.04
CA GLY A 119 27.41 11.12 0.37
C GLY A 119 26.70 12.31 1.01
N ASP A 120 25.98 12.11 2.12
CA ASP A 120 25.33 13.21 2.85
C ASP A 120 26.33 14.10 3.61
N ASN A 121 25.99 15.38 3.69
CA ASN A 121 26.60 16.34 4.61
C ASN A 121 25.69 16.56 5.84
N LEU A 122 26.14 17.41 6.79
CA LEU A 122 25.39 17.72 8.01
C LEU A 122 24.00 18.33 7.76
N PHE A 123 23.79 18.97 6.61
CA PHE A 123 22.52 19.61 6.24
C PHE A 123 21.55 18.66 5.52
N ALA A 124 21.94 17.41 5.26
CA ALA A 124 21.08 16.43 4.59
C ALA A 124 19.78 16.14 5.36
N ILE A 125 19.79 16.37 6.67
CA ILE A 125 18.63 16.23 7.55
C ILE A 125 17.53 17.29 7.28
N LEU A 126 17.91 18.42 6.67
CA LEU A 126 17.01 19.54 6.35
C LEU A 126 16.36 19.39 4.97
N ARG A 127 16.67 18.32 4.24
CA ARG A 127 16.10 18.09 2.91
C ARG A 127 14.58 17.97 3.02
N PRO A 128 13.82 18.58 2.10
CA PRO A 128 12.37 18.49 2.13
C PRO A 128 11.91 17.05 1.85
N THR A 129 11.06 16.54 2.73
CA THR A 129 10.53 15.18 2.69
C THR A 129 9.03 15.16 2.93
N GLY A 130 8.37 14.13 2.42
CA GLY A 130 6.98 13.83 2.71
C GLY A 130 6.06 14.08 1.53
N LEU A 131 5.24 13.10 1.18
CA LEU A 131 4.13 13.31 0.24
C LEU A 131 2.84 13.61 1.01
N PRO A 132 1.96 14.51 0.53
CA PRO A 132 0.69 14.78 1.20
C PRO A 132 -0.20 13.52 1.22
N ILE A 133 -0.67 13.11 2.40
CA ILE A 133 -1.53 11.91 2.55
C ILE A 133 -2.97 12.23 2.11
N GLY A 134 -3.64 11.24 1.51
CA GLY A 134 -5.07 11.35 1.17
C GLY A 134 -5.35 11.82 -0.26
N ASN A 135 -4.31 12.15 -1.04
CA ASN A 135 -4.43 12.48 -2.46
C ASN A 135 -4.09 11.26 -3.34
N LEU A 136 -4.90 10.99 -4.37
CA LEU A 136 -4.63 9.99 -5.41
C LEU A 136 -3.26 10.22 -6.08
N THR A 137 -2.88 11.48 -6.24
CA THR A 137 -1.61 11.90 -6.85
C THR A 137 -0.41 11.36 -6.07
N SER A 138 -0.46 11.41 -4.73
CA SER A 138 0.62 10.89 -3.88
C SER A 138 0.78 9.38 -3.99
N GLN A 139 -0.33 8.66 -4.16
CA GLN A 139 -0.30 7.21 -4.41
C GLN A 139 0.32 6.88 -5.78
N PHE A 140 0.03 7.72 -6.78
CA PHE A 140 0.66 7.59 -8.09
C PHE A 140 2.16 7.86 -8.04
N PHE A 141 2.59 8.96 -7.39
CA PHE A 141 4.00 9.27 -7.19
C PHE A 141 4.73 8.15 -6.44
N ALA A 142 4.10 7.56 -5.42
CA ALA A 142 4.62 6.39 -4.73
C ALA A 142 4.90 5.22 -5.67
N ASN A 143 3.98 4.95 -6.60
CA ASN A 143 4.16 3.90 -7.60
C ASN A 143 5.29 4.21 -8.57
N VAL A 144 5.43 5.46 -9.04
CA VAL A 144 6.53 5.89 -9.92
C VAL A 144 7.89 5.75 -9.23
N LEU A 145 8.00 6.14 -7.96
CA LEU A 145 9.23 6.01 -7.18
C LEU A 145 9.64 4.54 -7.02
N LEU A 146 8.69 3.68 -6.65
CA LEU A 146 8.95 2.27 -6.38
C LEU A 146 9.00 1.41 -7.64
N ASP A 147 8.64 1.93 -8.81
CA ASP A 147 8.83 1.26 -10.10
C ASP A 147 10.32 0.98 -10.39
N VAL A 148 11.21 1.88 -9.95
CA VAL A 148 12.67 1.67 -10.04
C VAL A 148 13.07 0.40 -9.29
N ILE A 149 12.48 0.17 -8.13
CA ILE A 149 12.71 -1.04 -7.32
C ILE A 149 12.05 -2.27 -7.96
N ASP A 150 10.86 -2.11 -8.53
CA ASP A 150 10.16 -3.19 -9.21
C ASP A 150 10.99 -3.77 -10.36
N HIS A 151 11.50 -2.90 -11.24
CA HIS A 151 12.37 -3.30 -12.35
C HIS A 151 13.70 -3.88 -11.85
N PHE A 152 14.31 -3.28 -10.82
CA PHE A 152 15.52 -3.84 -10.21
C PHE A 152 15.32 -5.30 -9.74
N VAL A 153 14.24 -5.56 -9.00
CA VAL A 153 13.97 -6.90 -8.47
C VAL A 153 13.63 -7.90 -9.58
N LYS A 154 12.86 -7.48 -10.59
CA LYS A 154 12.41 -8.37 -11.67
C LYS A 154 13.49 -8.64 -12.72
N GLU A 155 14.28 -7.64 -13.08
CA GLU A 155 15.16 -7.69 -14.26
C GLU A 155 16.62 -7.94 -13.87
N GLN A 156 17.08 -7.33 -12.77
CA GLN A 156 18.46 -7.46 -12.30
C GLN A 156 18.60 -8.61 -11.31
N LEU A 157 17.83 -8.62 -10.22
CA LEU A 157 17.86 -9.72 -9.24
C LEU A 157 17.17 -11.00 -9.75
N ARG A 158 16.30 -10.87 -10.76
CA ARG A 158 15.56 -11.97 -11.42
C ARG A 158 14.82 -12.86 -10.43
N ILE A 159 14.19 -12.24 -9.43
CA ILE A 159 13.40 -12.98 -8.44
C ILE A 159 12.16 -13.58 -9.12
N PRO A 160 11.94 -14.91 -9.01
CA PRO A 160 10.97 -15.61 -9.84
C PRO A 160 9.52 -15.32 -9.41
N GLY A 161 9.26 -15.09 -8.13
CA GLY A 161 7.99 -14.56 -7.64
C GLY A 161 8.20 -13.22 -6.96
N TYR A 162 7.74 -12.13 -7.57
CA TYR A 162 7.80 -10.81 -6.95
C TYR A 162 6.46 -10.14 -7.11
N LEU A 163 5.98 -9.50 -6.06
CA LEU A 163 4.84 -8.59 -6.13
C LEU A 163 4.99 -7.45 -5.14
N ARG A 164 4.34 -6.33 -5.46
CA ARG A 164 4.29 -5.14 -4.61
C ARG A 164 2.86 -4.66 -4.43
N TYR A 165 2.51 -4.32 -3.19
CA TYR A 165 1.28 -3.61 -2.87
C TYR A 165 1.64 -2.37 -2.06
N ALA A 166 1.57 -1.18 -2.69
CA ALA A 166 2.07 0.06 -2.11
C ALA A 166 3.55 -0.09 -1.71
N ASP A 167 3.86 -0.03 -0.41
CA ASP A 167 5.17 -0.18 0.21
C ASP A 167 5.45 -1.59 0.77
N ASP A 168 4.46 -2.50 0.78
CA ASP A 168 4.68 -3.93 1.07
C ASP A 168 5.27 -4.62 -0.18
N LEU A 169 6.49 -5.16 -0.08
CA LEU A 169 7.12 -5.98 -1.12
C LEU A 169 7.22 -7.44 -0.67
N LEU A 170 6.87 -8.37 -1.56
CA LEU A 170 7.00 -9.82 -1.32
C LEU A 170 7.86 -10.45 -2.41
N LEU A 171 8.97 -11.05 -2.00
CA LEU A 171 9.90 -11.78 -2.87
C LEU A 171 9.83 -13.27 -2.53
N PHE A 172 9.60 -14.11 -3.51
CA PHE A 172 9.43 -15.55 -3.39
C PHE A 172 10.46 -16.28 -4.26
N ALA A 173 11.12 -17.29 -3.68
CA ALA A 173 12.10 -18.12 -4.37
C ALA A 173 12.24 -19.48 -3.68
N ASN A 174 12.92 -20.42 -4.36
CA ASN A 174 13.25 -21.73 -3.79
C ASN A 174 14.58 -21.73 -3.02
N SER A 175 15.43 -20.72 -3.26
CA SER A 175 16.71 -20.57 -2.57
C SER A 175 16.61 -19.52 -1.46
N LYS A 176 16.84 -19.95 -0.22
CA LYS A 176 16.95 -19.03 0.93
C LYS A 176 18.12 -18.06 0.77
N ARG A 177 19.24 -18.53 0.21
CA ARG A 177 20.43 -17.70 -0.04
C ARG A 177 20.13 -16.58 -1.03
N GLN A 178 19.47 -16.90 -2.14
CA GLN A 178 19.07 -15.91 -3.14
C GLN A 178 18.25 -14.77 -2.53
N LEU A 179 17.34 -15.08 -1.59
CA LEU A 179 16.54 -14.05 -0.93
C LEU A 179 17.33 -13.21 0.08
N TRP A 180 18.34 -13.78 0.74
CA TRP A 180 19.25 -13.00 1.59
C TRP A 180 20.11 -12.05 0.76
N ASP A 181 20.73 -12.54 -0.30
CA ASP A 181 21.53 -11.72 -1.22
C ASP A 181 20.65 -10.61 -1.84
N ALA A 182 19.43 -10.96 -2.24
CA ALA A 182 18.45 -10.02 -2.77
C ALA A 182 18.05 -8.94 -1.75
N ARG A 183 17.94 -9.29 -0.47
CA ARG A 183 17.64 -8.32 0.59
C ARG A 183 18.74 -7.27 0.70
N GLU A 184 20.00 -7.68 0.74
CA GLU A 184 21.13 -6.77 0.88
C GLU A 184 21.24 -5.81 -0.31
N LEU A 185 21.09 -6.35 -1.52
CA LEU A 185 21.08 -5.55 -2.74
C LEU A 185 19.87 -4.62 -2.81
N LEU A 186 18.69 -5.07 -2.38
CA LEU A 186 17.50 -4.23 -2.28
C LEU A 186 17.69 -3.07 -1.29
N GLU A 187 18.33 -3.32 -0.14
CA GLU A 187 18.66 -2.26 0.81
C GLU A 187 19.61 -1.22 0.19
N GLN A 188 20.58 -1.65 -0.62
CA GLN A 188 21.48 -0.74 -1.33
C GLN A 188 20.76 0.10 -2.39
N GLU A 189 19.86 -0.50 -3.19
CA GLU A 189 19.08 0.26 -4.17
C GLU A 189 18.11 1.25 -3.51
N LEU A 190 17.46 0.86 -2.41
CA LEU A 190 16.58 1.76 -1.67
C LEU A 190 17.35 2.97 -1.10
N ARG A 191 18.62 2.80 -0.69
CA ARG A 191 19.45 3.93 -0.25
C ARG A 191 19.68 4.95 -1.36
N LYS A 192 19.74 4.54 -2.63
CA LYS A 192 19.83 5.49 -3.77
C LYS A 192 18.56 6.34 -3.91
N LEU A 193 17.43 5.81 -3.48
CA LEU A 193 16.15 6.53 -3.38
C LEU A 193 15.95 7.24 -2.03
N ARG A 194 16.96 7.21 -1.15
CA ARG A 194 16.90 7.72 0.23
C ARG A 194 15.79 7.07 1.07
N LEU A 195 15.56 5.78 0.86
CA LEU A 195 14.61 4.95 1.60
C LEU A 195 15.32 3.84 2.38
N ARG A 196 14.63 3.28 3.37
CA ARG A 196 15.16 2.20 4.21
C ARG A 196 14.11 1.11 4.42
N LEU A 197 14.55 -0.15 4.41
CA LEU A 197 13.71 -1.25 4.85
C LEU A 197 13.42 -1.15 6.35
N HIS A 198 12.22 -1.56 6.73
CA HIS A 198 11.81 -1.65 8.11
C HIS A 198 12.46 -2.86 8.77
N PRO A 199 13.25 -2.69 9.85
CA PRO A 199 14.01 -3.78 10.44
C PRO A 199 13.11 -4.91 10.95
N ASP A 200 12.06 -4.57 11.70
CA ASP A 200 11.21 -5.58 12.35
C ASP A 200 10.14 -6.21 11.45
N LYS A 201 9.76 -5.51 10.37
CA LYS A 201 8.76 -6.00 9.41
C LYS A 201 9.38 -6.70 8.22
N THR A 202 10.71 -6.63 8.09
CA THR A 202 11.47 -7.38 7.10
C THR A 202 11.78 -8.77 7.64
N SER A 203 11.29 -9.79 6.98
CA SER A 203 11.43 -11.17 7.46
C SER A 203 11.44 -12.18 6.33
N LEU A 204 12.42 -13.09 6.38
CA LEU A 204 12.52 -14.26 5.52
C LEU A 204 11.94 -15.46 6.26
N ARG A 205 10.99 -16.16 5.63
CA ARG A 205 10.35 -17.35 6.21
C ARG A 205 10.02 -18.40 5.14
N PRO A 206 9.91 -19.68 5.51
CA PRO A 206 9.34 -20.69 4.64
C PRO A 206 7.87 -20.41 4.30
N THR A 207 7.44 -20.73 3.10
CA THR A 207 6.07 -20.49 2.62
C THR A 207 5.01 -21.37 3.28
N PHE A 208 5.38 -22.52 3.85
CA PHE A 208 4.46 -23.33 4.65
C PHE A 208 4.02 -22.61 5.94
N GLN A 209 4.84 -21.66 6.42
CA GLN A 209 4.47 -20.85 7.57
C GLN A 209 3.47 -19.76 7.17
N PRO A 210 2.57 -19.36 8.07
CA PRO A 210 1.58 -18.36 7.72
C PRO A 210 2.17 -16.96 7.43
N LEU A 211 1.79 -16.41 6.28
CA LEU A 211 2.13 -15.06 5.83
C LEU A 211 0.96 -14.12 6.06
N THR A 212 1.16 -13.05 6.82
CA THR A 212 0.11 -12.02 6.98
C THR A 212 0.28 -10.93 5.93
N PHE A 213 -0.71 -10.79 5.05
CA PHE A 213 -0.71 -9.87 3.93
C PHE A 213 -2.11 -9.31 3.67
N LEU A 214 -2.22 -7.98 3.55
CA LEU A 214 -3.45 -7.24 3.24
C LEU A 214 -4.69 -7.66 4.07
N GLY A 215 -4.47 -7.92 5.36
CA GLY A 215 -5.54 -8.29 6.29
C GLY A 215 -5.88 -9.77 6.35
N LEU A 216 -5.25 -10.60 5.52
CA LEU A 216 -5.37 -12.06 5.54
C LEU A 216 -4.11 -12.73 6.11
N ARG A 217 -4.28 -13.96 6.58
CA ARG A 217 -3.24 -14.92 6.95
C ARG A 217 -3.29 -16.05 5.93
N LEU A 218 -2.25 -16.15 5.11
CA LEU A 218 -2.12 -17.06 3.98
C LEU A 218 -1.20 -18.24 4.34
N THR A 219 -1.63 -19.46 4.02
CA THR A 219 -0.81 -20.68 3.93
C THR A 219 -1.00 -21.27 2.53
N PRO A 220 -0.17 -22.23 2.07
CA PRO A 220 -0.37 -22.83 0.75
C PRO A 220 -1.76 -23.50 0.62
N GLN A 221 -2.29 -24.05 1.71
CA GLN A 221 -3.55 -24.78 1.74
C GLN A 221 -4.76 -23.90 2.06
N ASP A 222 -4.57 -22.76 2.74
CA ASP A 222 -5.67 -22.02 3.35
C ASP A 222 -5.42 -20.50 3.37
N ARG A 223 -6.51 -19.73 3.43
CA ARG A 223 -6.51 -18.27 3.52
C ARG A 223 -7.54 -17.83 4.54
N ARG A 224 -7.09 -17.26 5.66
CA ARG A 224 -7.98 -16.85 6.77
C ARG A 224 -7.89 -15.35 7.03
N LEU A 225 -8.86 -14.80 7.75
CA LEU A 225 -8.74 -13.43 8.26
C LEU A 225 -7.60 -13.34 9.28
N SER A 226 -6.81 -12.26 9.21
CA SER A 226 -5.80 -11.97 10.23
C SER A 226 -6.47 -11.59 11.56
N GLN A 227 -5.78 -11.85 12.68
CA GLN A 227 -6.26 -11.46 14.00
C GLN A 227 -6.43 -9.94 14.13
N SER A 228 -5.57 -9.15 13.50
CA SER A 228 -5.72 -7.69 13.42
C SER A 228 -7.00 -7.27 12.70
N THR A 229 -7.35 -7.94 11.60
CA THR A 229 -8.60 -7.65 10.88
C THR A 229 -9.82 -8.02 11.72
N LEU A 230 -9.82 -9.18 12.38
CA LEU A 230 -10.89 -9.59 13.29
C LEU A 230 -11.06 -8.62 14.46
N ARG A 231 -9.96 -8.22 15.10
CA ARG A 231 -9.98 -7.23 16.21
C ARG A 231 -10.55 -5.89 15.77
N ARG A 232 -10.10 -5.36 14.62
CA ARG A 232 -10.63 -4.10 14.05
C ARG A 232 -12.12 -4.22 13.73
N PHE A 233 -12.55 -5.33 13.14
CA PHE A 233 -13.95 -5.58 12.83
C PHE A 233 -14.82 -5.62 14.09
N ASN A 234 -14.41 -6.39 15.10
CA ASN A 234 -15.13 -6.46 16.37
C ASN A 234 -15.20 -5.11 17.09
N ARG A 235 -14.11 -4.33 17.07
CA ARG A 235 -14.12 -2.97 17.62
C ARG A 235 -15.13 -2.09 16.89
N ARG A 236 -15.15 -2.13 15.56
CA ARG A 236 -16.11 -1.38 14.74
C ARG A 236 -17.55 -1.77 15.04
N LEU A 237 -17.85 -3.08 15.15
CA LEU A 237 -19.20 -3.54 15.51
C LEU A 237 -19.64 -3.02 16.88
N ARG A 238 -18.75 -2.99 17.87
CA ARG A 238 -19.04 -2.42 19.20
C ARG A 238 -19.39 -0.93 19.11
N LEU A 239 -18.63 -0.16 18.34
CA LEU A 239 -18.90 1.26 18.14
C LEU A 239 -20.24 1.48 17.41
N GLN A 240 -20.48 0.74 16.33
CA GLN A 240 -21.76 0.79 15.59
C GLN A 240 -22.94 0.44 16.47
N LYS A 241 -22.79 -0.53 17.37
CA LYS A 241 -23.83 -0.88 18.36
C LYS A 241 -24.10 0.28 19.32
N SER A 242 -23.07 0.98 19.76
CA SER A 242 -23.21 2.17 20.61
C SER A 242 -23.93 3.31 19.86
N SER A 243 -23.48 3.62 18.64
CA SER A 243 -24.08 4.67 17.81
C SER A 243 -25.53 4.37 17.41
N TYR A 244 -25.85 3.09 17.15
CA TYR A 244 -27.22 2.66 16.87
C TYR A 244 -28.14 2.83 18.10
N ARG A 245 -27.61 2.56 19.31
CA ARG A 245 -28.36 2.76 20.56
C ARG A 245 -28.68 4.24 20.80
N SER A 246 -27.77 5.14 20.46
CA SER A 246 -27.93 6.59 20.58
C SER A 246 -28.62 7.24 19.38
N SER A 247 -29.18 6.45 18.45
CA SER A 247 -29.82 6.93 17.21
C SER A 247 -28.92 7.78 16.30
N ALA A 248 -27.60 7.73 16.50
CA ALA A 248 -26.61 8.44 15.70
C ALA A 248 -26.21 7.67 14.42
N MET A 249 -26.74 6.46 14.24
CA MET A 249 -26.48 5.62 13.08
C MET A 249 -27.73 4.80 12.74
N THR A 250 -28.03 4.64 11.45
CA THR A 250 -29.21 3.89 10.97
C THR A 250 -28.90 2.41 10.73
N SER A 251 -29.96 1.61 10.57
CA SER A 251 -29.87 0.20 10.18
C SER A 251 -29.21 0.04 8.81
N GLU A 252 -29.54 0.92 7.86
CA GLU A 252 -29.01 0.86 6.48
C GLU A 252 -27.50 1.11 6.46
N GLU A 253 -27.01 2.06 7.26
CA GLU A 253 -25.58 2.36 7.36
C GLU A 253 -24.79 1.17 7.93
N ILE A 254 -25.35 0.49 8.92
CA ILE A 254 -24.76 -0.72 9.49
C ILE A 254 -24.75 -1.84 8.45
N GLN A 255 -25.85 -2.03 7.74
CA GLN A 255 -25.97 -3.04 6.68
C GLN A 255 -24.95 -2.80 5.56
N ARG A 256 -24.78 -1.54 5.11
CA ARG A 256 -23.75 -1.16 4.12
C ARG A 256 -22.33 -1.50 4.61
N SER A 257 -22.01 -1.17 5.85
CA SER A 257 -20.73 -1.52 6.47
C SER A 257 -20.49 -3.04 6.53
N LEU A 258 -21.53 -3.82 6.86
CA LEU A 258 -21.47 -5.28 6.90
C LEU A 258 -21.28 -5.89 5.51
N ILE A 259 -22.01 -5.40 4.50
CA ILE A 259 -21.86 -5.83 3.10
C ILE A 259 -20.45 -5.55 2.60
N ALA A 260 -19.91 -4.35 2.86
CA ALA A 260 -18.54 -4.01 2.48
C ALA A 260 -17.51 -4.95 3.13
N PHE A 261 -17.70 -5.31 4.40
CA PHE A 261 -16.81 -6.26 5.06
C PHE A 261 -16.95 -7.68 4.51
N ARG A 262 -18.18 -8.10 4.19
CA ARG A 262 -18.42 -9.41 3.55
C ARG A 262 -17.70 -9.51 2.22
N GLY A 263 -17.70 -8.44 1.41
CA GLY A 263 -16.92 -8.35 0.17
C GLY A 263 -15.42 -8.60 0.41
N HIS A 264 -14.83 -7.91 1.39
CA HIS A 264 -13.42 -8.16 1.76
C HIS A 264 -13.15 -9.64 2.13
N CYS A 265 -14.08 -10.24 2.86
CA CYS A 265 -14.01 -11.63 3.30
C CYS A 265 -14.20 -12.67 2.19
N GLN A 266 -14.68 -12.32 0.99
CA GLN A 266 -14.83 -13.28 -0.11
C GLN A 266 -13.49 -13.91 -0.54
N SER A 267 -12.40 -13.16 -0.37
CA SER A 267 -11.04 -13.66 -0.62
C SER A 267 -10.47 -14.52 0.52
N ALA A 268 -11.25 -14.81 1.56
CA ALA A 268 -10.86 -15.59 2.73
C ALA A 268 -11.87 -16.71 3.02
N ASN A 269 -11.39 -17.81 3.60
CA ASN A 269 -12.20 -18.84 4.21
C ASN A 269 -12.73 -18.32 5.56
N ALA A 270 -13.69 -17.38 5.50
CA ALA A 270 -14.18 -16.61 6.63
C ALA A 270 -15.67 -16.81 6.93
N THR A 271 -16.41 -17.53 6.08
CA THR A 271 -17.87 -17.66 6.15
C THR A 271 -18.36 -18.14 7.52
N ALA A 272 -17.74 -19.20 8.06
CA ALA A 272 -18.12 -19.75 9.38
C ALA A 272 -17.86 -18.77 10.53
N ILE A 273 -16.68 -18.13 10.55
CA ILE A 273 -16.31 -17.16 11.59
C ILE A 273 -17.23 -15.93 11.53
N LEU A 274 -17.55 -15.44 10.34
CA LEU A 274 -18.50 -14.35 10.16
C LEU A 274 -19.89 -14.71 10.67
N GLY A 275 -20.38 -15.90 10.33
CA GLY A 275 -21.67 -16.41 10.83
C GLY A 275 -21.73 -16.41 12.36
N GLN A 276 -20.68 -16.90 13.02
CA GLN A 276 -20.59 -16.90 14.48
C GLN A 276 -20.56 -15.48 15.08
N ILE A 277 -19.79 -14.56 14.51
CA ILE A 277 -19.70 -13.19 15.00
C ILE A 277 -21.05 -12.47 14.84
N LEU A 278 -21.69 -12.61 13.67
CA LEU A 278 -22.98 -11.99 13.40
C LEU A 278 -24.10 -12.56 14.26
N ALA A 279 -24.15 -13.89 14.46
CA ALA A 279 -25.14 -14.53 15.33
C ALA A 279 -25.06 -14.04 16.79
N ARG A 280 -23.86 -13.74 17.28
CA ARG A 280 -23.62 -13.19 18.63
C ARG A 280 -23.90 -11.69 18.72
N THR A 281 -23.97 -10.98 17.59
CA THR A 281 -24.09 -9.53 17.57
C THR A 281 -25.55 -9.10 17.41
N ARG A 282 -26.19 -8.73 18.52
CA ARG A 282 -27.53 -8.13 18.52
C ARG A 282 -27.47 -6.61 18.65
N PHE A 283 -28.13 -5.91 17.73
CA PHE A 283 -28.38 -4.47 17.80
C PHE A 283 -29.73 -4.24 18.48
N ARG A 284 -29.78 -3.31 19.44
CA ARG A 284 -31.00 -2.90 20.13
C ARG A 284 -31.03 -1.37 20.13
N ARG A 285 -32.19 -0.76 19.91
CA ARG A 285 -32.38 0.67 20.21
C ARG A 285 -32.70 0.84 21.69
N SER A 286 -32.36 1.98 22.27
CA SER A 286 -32.99 2.37 23.52
C SER A 286 -34.48 2.51 23.24
N SER A 287 -35.33 1.76 23.96
CA SER A 287 -36.72 2.18 24.12
C SER A 287 -36.68 3.56 24.79
N ARG A 288 -37.47 4.50 24.27
CA ARG A 288 -37.87 5.65 25.07
C ARG A 288 -38.74 5.16 26.22
#